data_AF-A0A958P6Q5-F1
#
_entry.id   AF-A0A958P6Q5-F1
#
_cell.length_a   1.000
_cell.length_b   1.000
_cell.length_c   1.000
_cell.angle_alpha   90.00
_cell.angle_beta   90.00
_cell.angle_gamma   90.00
#
_symmetry.space_group_name_H-M   'P 1'
#
loop_
_entity.id
_entity.type
_entity.pdbx_description
1 polymer ?
#
loop_
_entity_poly.entity_id
_entity_poly.type
_entity_poly.pdbx_seq_one_letter_code
_entity_poly.pdbx_strand_id
1 'polypeptide(L)'
;MRLRISIGLLTLLFLQLSFAQEISTPSPCRNPINKNKLFWCLVKNKPVVKLQEADIKIHSNAISEALQIPNPELEIESIDNKSGLTSEATLLHTFELGGKRGSRKQVA
;
A
#
# COMPACT_ATOMS: atom_id res chain seq x y z
N MET A 1 -18.78 26.58 41.17
CA MET A 1 -18.37 27.15 39.86
C MET A 1 -16.86 27.11 39.61
N ARG A 2 -16.00 27.38 40.62
CA ARG A 2 -14.53 27.37 40.48
C ARG A 2 -13.91 26.01 40.08
N LEU A 3 -14.51 24.89 40.50
CA LEU A 3 -14.00 23.54 40.22
C LEU A 3 -14.15 23.10 38.75
N ARG A 4 -15.14 23.63 38.02
CA ARG A 4 -15.35 23.30 36.60
C ARG A 4 -14.35 24.03 35.68
N ILE A 5 -13.92 25.22 36.08
CA ILE A 5 -12.94 26.03 35.36
C ILE A 5 -11.56 25.36 35.47
N SER A 6 -11.20 24.83 36.65
CA SER A 6 -9.92 24.13 36.85
C SER A 6 -9.82 22.83 36.05
N ILE A 7 -10.92 22.07 35.90
CA ILE A 7 -10.93 20.83 35.11
C ILE A 7 -10.81 21.16 33.61
N GLY A 8 -11.54 22.16 33.13
CA GLY A 8 -11.47 22.59 31.72
C GLY A 8 -10.10 23.16 31.33
N LEU A 9 -9.42 23.84 32.25
CA LEU A 9 -8.06 24.33 32.01
C LEU A 9 -7.05 23.17 31.96
N LEU A 10 -7.21 22.16 32.82
CA LEU A 10 -6.36 20.98 32.85
C LEU A 10 -6.49 20.14 31.57
N THR A 11 -7.72 19.99 31.05
CA THR A 11 -7.94 19.25 29.79
C THR A 11 -7.40 20.01 28.58
N LEU A 12 -7.50 21.35 28.55
CA LEU A 12 -6.87 22.17 27.51
C LEU A 12 -5.34 22.07 27.53
N LEU A 13 -4.74 22.01 28.72
CA LEU A 13 -3.29 21.85 28.89
C LEU A 13 -2.81 20.46 28.45
N PHE A 14 -3.57 19.40 28.77
CA PHE A 14 -3.28 18.05 28.29
C PHE A 14 -3.41 17.92 26.77
N LEU A 15 -4.40 18.60 26.16
CA LEU A 15 -4.59 18.59 24.71
C LEU A 15 -3.43 19.26 23.96
N GLN A 16 -2.80 20.28 24.56
CA GLN A 16 -1.64 20.96 23.97
C GLN A 16 -0.33 20.17 24.10
N LEU A 17 -0.18 19.34 25.14
CA LEU A 17 1.02 18.48 25.28
C LEU A 17 1.10 17.38 24.22
N SER A 18 -0.04 16.87 23.73
CA SER A 18 -0.05 15.81 22.71
C SER A 18 0.47 16.27 21.34
N PHE A 19 0.48 17.57 21.05
CA PHE A 19 0.97 18.11 19.78
C PHE A 19 2.44 18.54 19.82
N ALA A 20 3.08 18.58 20.99
CA ALA A 20 4.46 19.08 21.14
C ALA A 20 5.55 17.99 21.05
N GLN A 21 5.18 16.71 20.91
CA GLN A 21 6.16 15.65 20.65
C GLN A 21 6.50 15.59 19.15
N GLU A 22 7.27 16.58 18.68
CA GLU A 22 8.17 16.32 17.57
C GLU A 22 9.22 15.33 18.07
N ILE A 23 8.97 14.05 17.81
CA ILE A 23 9.98 13.01 17.98
C ILE A 23 11.13 13.43 17.07
N SER A 24 12.18 13.98 17.68
CA SER A 24 13.49 14.22 17.06
C SER A 24 14.03 12.85 16.65
N THR A 25 13.56 12.35 15.51
CA THR A 25 14.10 11.16 14.91
C THR A 25 15.54 11.50 14.54
N PRO A 26 16.53 10.74 15.05
CA PRO A 26 17.92 11.01 14.72
C PRO A 26 18.05 10.99 13.20
N SER A 27 18.58 12.07 12.63
CA SER A 27 18.81 12.15 11.19
C SER A 27 19.53 10.88 10.74
N PRO A 28 19.02 10.16 9.72
CA PRO A 28 19.59 8.91 9.27
C PRO A 28 21.03 9.06 8.75
N CYS A 29 21.50 10.30 8.58
CA CYS A 29 22.83 10.66 8.10
C CYS A 29 23.77 11.22 9.18
N ARG A 30 23.48 11.04 10.47
CA ARG A 30 24.20 11.70 11.58
C ARG A 30 25.68 11.28 11.71
N ASN A 31 26.03 10.02 11.39
CA ASN A 31 27.39 9.49 11.54
C ASN A 31 27.93 8.87 10.23
N PRO A 32 28.21 9.67 9.18
CA PRO A 32 28.75 9.15 7.93
C PRO A 32 30.25 8.85 8.07
N ILE A 33 30.69 7.68 7.60
CA ILE A 33 32.10 7.27 7.63
C ILE A 33 32.99 8.19 6.77
N ASN A 34 32.44 8.82 5.72
CA ASN A 34 33.16 9.80 4.88
C ASN A 34 32.19 10.75 4.13
N LYS A 35 32.74 11.80 3.49
CA LYS A 35 31.98 12.81 2.74
C LYS A 35 31.12 12.22 1.62
N ASN A 36 31.61 11.21 0.90
CA ASN A 36 30.87 10.55 -0.18
C ASN A 36 29.63 9.83 0.36
N LYS A 37 29.77 9.09 1.46
CA LYS A 37 28.65 8.42 2.14
C LYS A 37 27.65 9.42 2.72
N LEU A 38 28.11 10.57 3.23
CA LEU A 38 27.22 11.66 3.64
C LEU A 38 26.39 12.18 2.47
N PHE A 39 27.05 12.47 1.33
CA PHE A 39 26.38 12.96 0.13
C PHE A 39 25.27 12.00 -0.33
N TRP A 40 25.58 10.71 -0.51
CA TRP A 40 24.58 9.73 -0.93
C TRP A 40 23.47 9.52 0.10
N CYS A 41 23.79 9.58 1.40
CA CYS A 41 22.78 9.50 2.45
C CYS A 41 21.80 10.68 2.38
N LEU A 42 22.32 11.90 2.19
CA LEU A 42 21.48 13.10 2.06
C LEU A 42 20.60 13.03 0.82
N VAL A 43 21.16 12.63 -0.32
CA VAL A 43 20.41 12.46 -1.59
C VAL A 43 19.28 11.45 -1.41
N LYS A 44 19.59 10.24 -0.92
CA LYS A 44 18.59 9.17 -0.74
C LYS A 44 17.49 9.56 0.24
N ASN A 45 17.80 10.36 1.25
CA ASN A 45 16.81 10.77 2.25
C ASN A 45 15.99 12.00 1.85
N LYS A 46 16.25 12.65 0.71
CA LYS A 46 15.40 13.74 0.22
C LYS A 46 13.97 13.22 -0.01
N PRO A 47 12.92 13.95 0.43
CA PRO A 47 11.54 13.54 0.23
C PRO A 47 11.20 13.23 -1.23
N VAL A 48 11.70 14.05 -2.16
CA VAL A 48 11.50 13.86 -3.60
C VAL A 48 12.05 12.52 -4.09
N VAL A 49 13.22 12.10 -3.61
CA VAL A 49 13.83 10.82 -3.99
C VAL A 49 13.02 9.65 -3.44
N LYS A 50 12.55 9.74 -2.19
CA LYS A 50 11.68 8.71 -1.59
C LYS A 50 10.34 8.58 -2.33
N LEU A 51 9.75 9.69 -2.76
CA LEU A 51 8.53 9.67 -3.56
C LEU A 51 8.77 8.99 -4.91
N GLN A 52 9.85 9.35 -5.62
CA GLN A 52 10.21 8.70 -6.88
C GLN A 52 10.50 7.20 -6.72
N GLU A 53 11.19 6.78 -5.65
CA GLU A 53 11.39 5.36 -5.34
C GLU A 53 10.05 4.62 -5.13
N ALA A 54 9.08 5.26 -4.48
CA ALA A 54 7.74 4.72 -4.30
C ALA A 54 6.99 4.60 -5.63
N ASP A 55 7.04 5.62 -6.49
CA ASP A 55 6.41 5.61 -7.81
C ASP A 55 7.00 4.49 -8.68
N ILE A 56 8.34 4.35 -8.71
CA ILE A 56 9.02 3.25 -9.41
C ILE A 56 8.50 1.90 -8.90
N LYS A 57 8.35 1.74 -7.58
CA LYS A 57 7.85 0.51 -6.99
C LYS A 57 6.40 0.22 -7.41
N ILE A 58 5.54 1.24 -7.43
CA ILE A 58 4.15 1.10 -7.87
C ILE A 58 4.08 0.64 -9.33
N HIS A 59 4.83 1.30 -10.23
CA HIS A 59 4.88 0.89 -11.63
C HIS A 59 5.46 -0.52 -11.82
N SER A 60 6.47 -0.89 -11.04
CA SER A 60 7.02 -2.25 -11.08
C SER A 60 5.99 -3.31 -10.66
N ASN A 61 5.15 -3.00 -9.68
CA ASN A 61 4.07 -3.88 -9.24
C ASN A 61 2.97 -3.97 -10.31
N ALA A 62 2.57 -2.84 -10.91
CA ALA A 62 1.58 -2.82 -11.99
C ALA A 62 2.02 -3.68 -13.19
N ILE A 63 3.29 -3.58 -13.58
CA ILE A 63 3.88 -4.45 -14.62
C ILE A 63 3.83 -5.92 -14.19
N SER A 64 4.17 -6.21 -12.94
CA SER A 64 4.12 -7.58 -12.40
C SER A 64 2.72 -8.16 -12.43
N GLU A 65 1.70 -7.37 -12.09
CA GLU A 65 0.28 -7.75 -12.15
C GLU A 65 -0.19 -7.94 -13.60
N ALA A 66 0.17 -7.04 -14.51
CA ALA A 66 -0.14 -7.16 -15.93
C ALA A 66 0.41 -8.45 -16.58
N LEU A 67 1.52 -8.96 -16.03
CA LEU A 67 2.16 -10.21 -16.41
C LEU A 67 1.53 -11.44 -15.79
N GLN A 68 0.61 -11.33 -14.82
CA GLN A 68 -0.05 -12.51 -14.26
C GLN A 68 -0.99 -13.15 -15.29
N ILE A 69 -1.09 -14.48 -15.24
CA ILE A 69 -2.10 -15.23 -15.98
C ILE A 69 -3.33 -15.28 -15.07
N PRO A 70 -4.54 -14.94 -15.57
CA PRO A 70 -5.75 -15.10 -14.79
C PRO A 70 -5.87 -16.54 -14.28
N ASN A 71 -6.02 -16.72 -12.97
CA ASN A 71 -6.26 -18.04 -12.41
C ASN A 71 -7.61 -18.58 -12.92
N PRO A 72 -7.73 -19.90 -13.11
CA PRO A 72 -9.02 -20.50 -13.37
C PRO A 72 -9.96 -20.29 -12.17
N GLU A 73 -11.22 -20.05 -12.45
CA GLU A 73 -12.28 -19.89 -11.45
C GLU A 73 -13.17 -21.13 -11.46
N LEU A 74 -13.57 -21.60 -10.27
CA LEU A 74 -14.49 -22.71 -10.12
C LEU A 74 -15.78 -22.18 -9.50
N GLU A 75 -16.86 -22.26 -10.26
CA GLU A 75 -18.20 -21.91 -9.81
C GLU A 75 -18.96 -23.19 -9.48
N ILE A 76 -19.66 -23.20 -8.35
CA ILE A 76 -20.49 -24.32 -7.93
C ILE A 76 -21.88 -23.76 -7.68
N GLU A 77 -22.85 -24.24 -8.44
CA GLU A 77 -24.24 -23.86 -8.29
C GLU A 77 -25.05 -25.08 -7.84
N SER A 78 -25.94 -24.89 -6.86
CA SER A 78 -26.90 -25.91 -6.44
C SER A 78 -28.28 -25.32 -6.49
N ILE A 79 -29.14 -25.94 -7.29
CA ILE A 79 -30.52 -25.52 -7.50
C ILE A 79 -31.42 -26.61 -6.92
N ASP A 80 -32.17 -26.26 -5.88
CA ASP A 80 -33.20 -27.10 -5.30
C ASP A 80 -34.54 -26.79 -5.96
N ASN A 81 -35.05 -27.74 -6.72
CA ASN A 81 -36.30 -27.61 -7.47
C ASN A 81 -37.32 -28.63 -6.95
N LYS A 82 -38.61 -28.43 -7.28
CA LYS A 82 -39.69 -29.39 -6.92
C LYS A 82 -39.45 -30.82 -7.42
N SER A 83 -38.53 -31.00 -8.37
CA SER A 83 -38.10 -32.27 -8.97
C SER A 83 -36.83 -32.88 -8.34
N GLY A 84 -36.20 -32.22 -7.36
CA GLY A 84 -34.97 -32.67 -6.68
C GLY A 84 -33.86 -31.61 -6.66
N LEU A 85 -32.75 -31.97 -5.98
CA LEU A 85 -31.53 -31.16 -5.92
C LEU A 85 -30.64 -31.45 -7.12
N THR A 86 -30.29 -30.40 -7.87
CA THR A 86 -29.29 -30.44 -8.93
C THR A 86 -28.09 -29.59 -8.54
N SER A 87 -26.88 -30.15 -8.67
CA SER A 87 -25.62 -29.43 -8.42
C SER A 87 -24.75 -29.45 -9.67
N GLU A 88 -24.24 -28.29 -10.06
CA GLU A 88 -23.38 -28.08 -11.22
C GLU A 88 -22.06 -27.44 -10.77
N ALA A 89 -20.96 -27.84 -11.41
CA ALA A 89 -19.63 -27.28 -11.19
C ALA A 89 -19.05 -26.83 -12.53
N THR A 90 -18.73 -25.54 -12.63
CA THR A 90 -18.24 -24.89 -13.85
C THR A 90 -16.82 -24.40 -13.63
N LEU A 91 -15.88 -24.85 -14.47
CA LEU A 91 -14.51 -24.37 -14.47
C LEU A 91 -14.33 -23.32 -15.57
N LEU A 92 -14.14 -22.06 -15.18
CA LEU A 92 -13.86 -20.95 -16.07
C LEU A 92 -12.34 -20.76 -16.22
N HIS A 93 -11.83 -20.84 -17.45
CA HIS A 93 -10.42 -20.59 -17.72
C HIS A 93 -10.24 -19.65 -18.91
N THR A 94 -9.38 -18.63 -18.74
CA THR A 94 -9.06 -17.67 -19.79
C THR A 94 -7.78 -18.07 -20.52
N PHE A 95 -7.91 -18.41 -21.79
CA PHE A 95 -6.76 -18.63 -22.67
C PHE A 95 -6.35 -17.31 -23.34
N GLU A 96 -5.11 -16.88 -23.10
CA GLU A 96 -4.58 -15.66 -23.72
C GLU A 96 -3.86 -15.97 -25.03
N LEU A 97 -4.54 -15.71 -26.15
CA LEU A 97 -3.98 -15.81 -27.50
C LEU A 97 -3.69 -14.40 -28.06
N GLY A 98 -2.68 -14.30 -28.93
CA GLY A 98 -2.45 -13.09 -29.73
C GLY A 98 -1.83 -11.91 -28.97
N GLY A 99 -0.99 -12.15 -27.96
CA GLY A 99 -0.13 -11.10 -27.39
C GLY A 99 -0.80 -10.13 -26.41
N LYS A 100 -2.07 -10.36 -26.00
CA LYS A 100 -2.80 -9.54 -25.01
C LYS A 100 -1.98 -9.24 -23.74
N ARG A 101 -1.24 -10.24 -23.25
CA ARG A 101 -0.30 -10.09 -22.11
C ARG A 101 0.80 -9.07 -22.37
N GLY A 102 1.35 -9.06 -23.58
CA GLY A 102 2.35 -8.09 -24.00
C GLY A 102 1.77 -6.67 -24.07
N SER A 103 0.54 -6.54 -24.58
CA SER A 103 -0.16 -5.25 -24.63
C SER A 103 -0.41 -4.68 -23.23
N ARG A 104 -0.84 -5.49 -22.25
CA ARG A 104 -1.01 -5.04 -20.86
C ARG A 104 0.28 -4.52 -20.25
N LYS A 105 1.40 -5.21 -20.49
CA LYS A 105 2.73 -4.76 -20.04
C LYS A 105 3.12 -3.41 -20.64
N GLN A 106 2.77 -3.14 -21.89
CA GLN A 106 3.18 -1.92 -22.58
C GLN A 106 2.48 -0.65 -22.05
N VAL A 107 1.28 -0.81 -21.47
CA VAL A 107 0.45 0.29 -20.98
C VAL A 107 0.38 0.38 -19.43
N ALA A 108 1.11 -0.50 -18.73
CA ALA A 108 1.26 -0.50 -17.26
C ALA A 108 2.47 0.33 -16.83
#